data_AF-A0A7Y5VAR5-F1
#
_entry.id   AF-A0A7Y5VAR5-F1
#
_cell.length_a   1.000
_cell.length_b   1.000
_cell.length_c   1.000
_cell.angle_alpha   90.00
_cell.angle_beta   90.00
_cell.angle_gamma   90.00
#
_symmetry.space_group_name_H-M   'P 1'
#
loop_
_entity.id
_entity.type
_entity.pdbx_description
1 polymer ?
#
loop_
_entity_poly.entity_id
_entity_poly.type
_entity_poly.pdbx_seq_one_letter_code
_entity_poly.pdbx_strand_id
1 'polypeptide(L)'
;MDTRPRPAIDKLLVAGLLAVSGVVVRAIWFTPVELRQGPAQKIFYVHAPSAFVALYVAFGLMAVTSALYLWLRDPRLDRLAESSAEVGLVFTTAVLVTGPIWGRTIWGTWWTWDARLTLTVFLWFLVLGYLLLRASI
;
A
#
# COMPACT_ATOMS: atom_id res chain seq x y z
N MET A 1 31.14 -9.95 3.98
CA MET A 1 29.70 -9.82 3.72
C MET A 1 29.12 -11.21 3.83
N ASP A 2 28.12 -11.42 4.69
CA ASP A 2 27.47 -12.72 4.83
C ASP A 2 26.72 -13.04 3.53
N THR A 3 27.16 -14.08 2.81
CA THR A 3 26.63 -14.50 1.49
C THR A 3 25.55 -15.57 1.62
N ARG A 4 25.13 -15.92 2.85
CA ARG A 4 24.09 -16.91 3.05
C ARG A 4 22.76 -16.39 2.51
N PRO A 5 22.02 -17.18 1.71
CA PRO A 5 20.69 -16.81 1.28
C PRO A 5 19.83 -16.59 2.52
N ARG A 6 19.36 -15.35 2.70
CA ARG A 6 18.40 -15.05 3.77
C ARG A 6 17.10 -15.80 3.44
N PRO A 7 16.45 -16.41 4.44
CA PRO A 7 15.18 -17.05 4.21
C PRO A 7 14.18 -16.02 3.70
N ALA A 8 13.37 -16.38 2.70
CA ALA A 8 12.32 -15.51 2.14
C ALA A 8 11.30 -15.07 3.20
N ILE A 9 11.16 -15.87 4.27
CA ILE A 9 10.34 -15.56 5.44
C ILE A 9 11.27 -15.53 6.65
N ASP A 10 11.48 -14.34 7.20
CA ASP A 10 12.21 -14.16 8.44
C ASP A 10 11.28 -13.92 9.65
N LYS A 11 11.85 -13.97 10.86
CA LYS A 11 11.10 -13.81 12.11
C LYS A 11 10.44 -12.44 12.23
N LEU A 12 11.03 -11.39 11.65
CA LEU A 12 10.49 -10.04 11.68
C LEU A 12 9.27 -9.92 10.77
N LEU A 13 9.32 -10.52 9.57
CA LEU A 13 8.18 -10.59 8.67
C LEU A 13 7.01 -11.33 9.33
N VAL A 14 7.28 -12.51 9.92
CA VAL A 14 6.23 -13.27 10.63
C VAL A 14 5.65 -12.48 11.79
N ALA A 15 6.50 -11.89 12.63
CA ALA A 15 6.04 -11.06 13.75
C ALA A 15 5.21 -9.85 13.29
N GLY A 16 5.64 -9.19 12.21
CA GLY A 16 4.92 -8.07 11.60
C GLY A 16 3.55 -8.48 11.07
N LEU A 17 3.47 -9.58 10.31
CA LEU A 17 2.20 -10.10 9.80
C LEU A 17 1.24 -10.50 10.92
N LEU A 18 1.74 -11.15 11.98
CA LEU A 18 0.94 -11.50 13.15
C LEU A 18 0.45 -10.25 13.90
N ALA A 19 1.29 -9.24 14.07
CA ALA A 19 0.91 -8.00 14.72
C ALA A 19 -0.17 -7.25 13.93
N VAL A 20 0.01 -7.08 12.61
CA VAL A 20 -0.97 -6.43 11.73
C VAL A 20 -2.28 -7.21 11.73
N SER A 21 -2.22 -8.53 11.57
CA SER A 21 -3.42 -9.39 11.59
C SER A 21 -4.14 -9.31 12.92
N GLY A 22 -3.41 -9.35 14.04
CA GLY A 22 -3.97 -9.20 15.38
C GLY A 22 -4.67 -7.86 15.59
N VAL A 23 -4.09 -6.76 15.10
CA VAL A 23 -4.73 -5.42 15.14
C VAL A 23 -6.00 -5.38 14.29
N VAL A 24 -5.96 -5.92 13.07
CA VAL A 24 -7.13 -5.94 12.17
C VAL A 24 -8.27 -6.79 12.76
N VAL A 25 -7.98 -8.00 13.25
CA VAL A 25 -8.97 -8.86 13.91
C VAL A 25 -9.55 -8.15 15.14
N ARG A 26 -8.68 -7.56 15.98
CA ARG A 26 -9.14 -6.83 17.16
C ARG A 26 -10.04 -5.66 16.77
N ALA A 27 -9.67 -4.89 15.76
CA ALA A 27 -10.45 -3.75 15.30
C ALA A 27 -11.81 -4.19 14.75
N ILE A 28 -11.86 -5.24 13.92
CA ILE A 28 -13.13 -5.67 13.33
C ILE A 28 -14.06 -6.32 14.37
N TRP A 29 -13.55 -7.09 15.35
CA TRP A 29 -14.41 -7.81 16.30
C TRP A 29 -14.76 -7.02 17.57
N PHE A 30 -13.87 -6.13 18.04
CA PHE A 30 -14.03 -5.51 19.37
C PHE A 30 -14.43 -4.03 19.32
N THR A 31 -14.39 -3.37 18.16
CA THR A 31 -14.91 -2.01 18.06
C THR A 31 -16.42 -2.02 17.85
N PRO A 32 -17.16 -1.07 18.45
CA PRO A 32 -18.60 -0.94 18.21
C PRO A 32 -18.87 -0.60 16.74
N VAL A 33 -20.08 -0.91 16.29
CA VAL A 33 -20.54 -0.58 14.94
C VAL A 33 -20.82 0.92 14.81
N GLU A 34 -20.40 1.49 13.68
CA GLU A 34 -20.71 2.84 13.20
C GLU A 34 -22.20 3.19 13.36
N LEU A 35 -22.62 4.26 14.05
CA LEU A 35 -24.04 4.66 14.06
C LEU A 35 -24.58 5.05 12.65
N ARG A 36 -23.78 5.69 11.80
CA ARG A 36 -24.21 6.22 10.50
C ARG A 36 -23.89 5.30 9.33
N GLN A 37 -22.74 4.65 9.38
CA GLN A 37 -22.20 3.81 8.30
C GLN A 37 -22.36 2.31 8.57
N GLY A 38 -22.79 1.94 9.77
CA GLY A 38 -22.97 0.55 10.15
C GLY A 38 -21.67 -0.27 10.05
N PRO A 39 -21.77 -1.58 9.76
CA PRO A 39 -20.60 -2.45 9.67
C PRO A 39 -19.60 -2.06 8.58
N ALA A 40 -20.04 -1.36 7.52
CA ALA A 40 -19.18 -0.94 6.43
C ALA A 40 -18.05 -0.01 6.87
N GLN A 41 -18.24 0.77 7.94
CA GLN A 41 -17.18 1.59 8.54
C GLN A 41 -15.94 0.77 8.91
N LYS A 42 -16.11 -0.50 9.29
CA LYS A 42 -14.98 -1.36 9.68
C LYS A 42 -13.96 -1.57 8.56
N ILE A 43 -14.35 -1.35 7.29
CA ILE A 43 -13.42 -1.33 6.14
C ILE A 43 -12.32 -0.28 6.34
N PHE A 44 -12.60 0.84 7.01
CA PHE A 44 -11.61 1.90 7.26
C PHE A 44 -10.42 1.43 8.10
N TYR A 45 -10.58 0.40 8.94
CA TYR A 45 -9.45 -0.14 9.72
C TYR A 45 -8.36 -0.76 8.84
N VAL A 46 -8.69 -1.09 7.59
CA VAL A 46 -7.73 -1.57 6.59
C VAL A 46 -7.50 -0.49 5.54
N HIS A 47 -8.57 0.07 4.96
CA HIS A 47 -8.48 1.01 3.84
C HIS A 47 -7.68 2.28 4.15
N ALA A 48 -7.99 2.96 5.26
CA ALA A 48 -7.34 4.23 5.60
C ALA A 48 -5.83 4.07 5.88
N PRO A 49 -5.37 3.14 6.73
CA PRO A 49 -3.94 2.94 6.92
C PRO A 49 -3.24 2.44 5.64
N SER A 50 -3.91 1.62 4.81
CA SER A 50 -3.36 1.23 3.50
C SER A 50 -3.15 2.42 2.57
N ALA A 51 -4.11 3.34 2.50
CA ALA A 51 -3.98 4.57 1.71
C ALA A 51 -2.85 5.46 2.25
N PHE A 52 -2.72 5.56 3.57
CA PHE A 52 -1.65 6.33 4.20
C PHE A 52 -0.27 5.77 3.85
N VAL A 53 -0.08 4.47 4.07
CA VAL A 53 1.18 3.78 3.80
C VAL A 53 1.53 3.85 2.31
N ALA A 54 0.58 3.60 1.41
CA ALA A 54 0.86 3.63 -0.02
C ALA A 54 1.21 5.04 -0.52
N LEU A 55 0.32 6.00 -0.32
CA LEU A 55 0.37 7.29 -1.01
C LEU A 55 1.38 8.26 -0.38
N TYR A 56 1.54 8.23 0.94
CA TYR A 56 2.38 9.20 1.65
C TYR A 56 3.74 8.63 2.04
N VAL A 57 3.79 7.35 2.44
CA VAL A 57 5.05 6.73 2.89
C VAL A 57 5.77 6.06 1.74
N ALA A 58 5.16 5.06 1.10
CA ALA A 58 5.81 4.23 0.11
C ALA A 58 6.11 4.99 -1.19
N PHE A 59 5.10 5.62 -1.81
CA PHE A 59 5.33 6.42 -3.02
C PHE A 59 6.09 7.72 -2.73
N GLY A 60 5.91 8.31 -1.55
CA GLY A 60 6.71 9.45 -1.11
C GLY A 60 8.20 9.10 -1.01
N LEU A 61 8.51 7.98 -0.35
CA LEU A 61 9.88 7.49 -0.23
C LEU A 61 10.46 7.10 -1.59
N MET A 62 9.69 6.37 -2.42
CA MET A 62 10.07 6.02 -3.79
C MET A 62 10.43 7.27 -4.61
N ALA A 63 9.62 8.32 -4.56
CA ALA A 63 9.87 9.55 -5.31
C ALA A 63 11.15 10.26 -4.83
N VAL A 64 11.31 10.41 -3.51
CA VAL A 64 12.49 11.07 -2.92
C VAL A 64 13.76 10.26 -3.20
N THR A 65 13.76 8.96 -2.99
CA THR A 65 14.96 8.13 -3.18
C THR A 65 15.31 7.97 -4.65
N SER A 66 14.32 7.92 -5.56
CA SER A 66 14.57 7.96 -7.00
C SER A 66 15.21 9.29 -7.42
N ALA A 67 14.71 10.42 -6.94
CA ALA A 67 15.28 11.73 -7.23
C ALA A 67 16.72 11.86 -6.70
N LEU A 68 16.96 11.43 -5.46
CA LEU A 68 18.29 11.42 -4.87
C LEU A 68 19.24 10.46 -5.59
N TYR A 69 18.76 9.30 -6.06
CA TYR A 69 19.56 8.37 -6.86
C TYR A 69 20.05 9.02 -8.15
N LEU A 70 19.22 9.79 -8.86
CA LEU A 70 19.64 10.46 -10.09
C LEU A 70 20.79 11.45 -9.87
N TRP A 71 20.85 12.08 -8.70
CA TRP A 71 21.91 13.03 -8.34
C TRP A 71 23.14 12.33 -7.75
N LEU A 72 22.97 11.51 -6.72
CA LEU A 72 24.06 10.90 -5.95
C LEU A 72 24.61 9.63 -6.59
N ARG A 73 23.84 8.97 -7.45
CA ARG A 73 24.15 7.68 -8.09
C ARG A 73 24.50 6.57 -7.11
N ASP A 74 23.96 6.63 -5.88
CA ASP A 74 24.13 5.58 -4.86
C ASP A 74 23.15 4.42 -5.11
N PRO A 75 23.62 3.19 -5.40
CA PRO A 75 22.77 2.02 -5.62
C PRO A 75 21.87 1.64 -4.43
N ARG A 76 22.19 2.11 -3.21
CA ARG A 76 21.32 1.89 -2.03
C ARG A 76 20.00 2.64 -2.15
N LEU A 77 20.02 3.83 -2.74
CA LEU A 77 18.82 4.65 -2.96
C LEU A 77 17.91 4.01 -4.02
N ASP A 78 18.52 3.42 -5.04
CA ASP A 78 17.80 2.69 -6.08
C ASP A 78 17.05 1.47 -5.52
N ARG A 79 17.75 0.63 -4.73
CA ARG A 79 17.12 -0.51 -4.04
C ARG A 79 16.00 -0.09 -3.08
N LEU A 80 16.18 1.04 -2.40
CA LEU A 80 15.15 1.58 -1.51
C LEU A 80 13.94 2.08 -2.29
N ALA A 81 14.15 2.71 -3.46
CA ALA A 81 13.06 3.13 -4.35
C ALA A 81 12.25 1.93 -4.84
N GLU A 82 12.93 0.89 -5.31
CA GLU A 82 12.32 -0.35 -5.79
C GLU A 82 11.51 -1.05 -4.69
N SER A 83 12.11 -1.27 -3.51
CA SER A 83 11.42 -1.88 -2.37
C SER A 83 10.19 -1.05 -1.95
N SER A 84 10.29 0.28 -2.00
CA SER A 84 9.17 1.17 -1.69
C SER A 84 8.07 1.10 -2.73
N ALA A 85 8.42 0.95 -4.01
CA ALA A 85 7.47 0.78 -5.10
C ALA A 85 6.67 -0.52 -4.95
N GLU A 86 7.32 -1.63 -4.61
CA GLU A 86 6.64 -2.92 -4.37
C GLU A 86 5.63 -2.83 -3.22
N VAL A 87 6.05 -2.27 -2.08
CA VAL A 87 5.17 -2.05 -0.93
C VAL A 87 4.00 -1.15 -1.30
N GLY A 88 4.28 -0.02 -1.96
CA GLY A 88 3.26 0.92 -2.40
C GLY A 88 2.24 0.28 -3.33
N LEU A 89 2.68 -0.55 -4.28
CA LEU A 89 1.79 -1.27 -5.20
C LEU A 89 0.83 -2.20 -4.45
N VAL A 90 1.32 -2.99 -3.49
CA VAL A 90 0.49 -3.90 -2.68
C VAL A 90 -0.57 -3.11 -1.91
N PHE A 91 -0.17 -2.04 -1.21
CA PHE A 91 -1.11 -1.25 -0.41
C PHE A 91 -2.09 -0.44 -1.26
N THR A 92 -1.67 0.13 -2.40
CA THR A 92 -2.60 0.78 -3.32
C THR A 92 -3.57 -0.23 -3.95
N THR A 93 -3.14 -1.47 -4.20
CA THR A 93 -4.07 -2.53 -4.64
C THR A 93 -5.16 -2.76 -3.58
N ALA A 94 -4.77 -2.85 -2.30
CA ALA A 94 -5.76 -2.97 -1.22
C ALA A 94 -6.73 -1.78 -1.19
N VAL A 95 -6.24 -0.55 -1.42
CA VAL A 95 -7.07 0.68 -1.50
C VAL A 95 -8.05 0.62 -2.68
N LEU A 96 -7.58 0.22 -3.87
CA LEU A 96 -8.39 0.13 -5.08
C LEU A 96 -9.46 -0.98 -5.00
N VAL A 97 -9.25 -2.00 -4.16
CA VAL A 97 -10.27 -3.03 -3.90
C VAL A 97 -11.24 -2.58 -2.80
N THR A 98 -10.72 -2.14 -1.66
CA THR A 98 -11.54 -1.81 -0.48
C THR A 98 -12.33 -0.51 -0.62
N GLY A 99 -11.80 0.46 -1.38
CA GLY A 99 -12.46 1.76 -1.62
C GLY A 99 -13.81 1.62 -2.32
N PRO A 100 -13.89 0.97 -3.49
CA PRO A 100 -15.15 0.71 -4.18
C PRO A 100 -16.17 -0.09 -3.36
N ILE A 101 -15.71 -1.09 -2.59
CA ILE A 101 -16.58 -1.89 -1.71
C ILE A 101 -17.25 -0.99 -0.68
N TRP A 102 -16.48 -0.14 0.00
CA TRP A 102 -17.02 0.83 0.94
C TRP A 102 -17.89 1.88 0.25
N GLY A 103 -17.44 2.43 -0.88
CA GLY A 103 -18.16 3.44 -1.66
C GLY A 103 -19.54 2.95 -2.11
N ARG A 104 -19.65 1.70 -2.55
CA ARG A 104 -20.95 1.11 -2.91
C ARG A 104 -21.89 1.04 -1.73
N THR A 105 -21.40 0.65 -0.55
CA THR A 105 -22.23 0.52 0.65
C THR A 105 -22.71 1.85 1.22
N ILE A 106 -21.90 2.91 1.14
CA ILE A 106 -22.22 4.21 1.78
C ILE A 106 -22.80 5.22 0.80
N TRP A 107 -22.30 5.26 -0.44
CA TRP A 107 -22.68 6.25 -1.45
C TRP A 107 -23.48 5.67 -2.60
N GLY A 108 -23.68 4.35 -2.64
CA GLY A 108 -24.42 3.69 -3.71
C GLY A 108 -23.67 3.60 -5.04
N THR A 109 -22.40 4.02 -5.11
CA THR A 109 -21.58 3.94 -6.33
C THR A 109 -20.25 3.24 -6.06
N TRP A 110 -19.82 2.39 -6.98
CA TRP A 110 -18.54 1.69 -6.88
C TRP A 110 -17.36 2.60 -7.21
N TRP A 111 -17.54 3.52 -8.13
CA TRP A 111 -16.46 4.34 -8.65
C TRP A 111 -16.98 5.67 -9.18
N THR A 112 -16.21 6.71 -8.95
CA THR A 112 -16.41 8.02 -9.56
C THR A 112 -15.12 8.40 -10.28
N TRP A 113 -15.24 9.03 -11.43
CA TRP A 113 -14.10 9.48 -12.22
C TRP A 113 -13.60 10.86 -11.77
N ASP A 114 -13.64 11.12 -10.47
CA ASP A 114 -13.08 12.34 -9.92
C ASP A 114 -11.55 12.30 -9.95
N ALA A 115 -10.93 13.47 -9.81
CA ALA A 115 -9.47 13.61 -9.92
C ALA A 115 -8.72 12.71 -8.94
N ARG A 116 -9.20 12.58 -7.69
CA ARG A 116 -8.50 11.79 -6.66
C ARG A 116 -8.50 10.30 -7.01
N LEU A 117 -9.66 9.74 -7.36
CA LEU A 117 -9.77 8.32 -7.70
C LEU A 117 -9.04 8.00 -9.00
N THR A 118 -9.19 8.85 -10.01
CA THR A 118 -8.52 8.69 -11.32
C THR A 118 -7.01 8.75 -11.18
N LEU A 119 -6.46 9.72 -10.43
CA LEU A 119 -5.02 9.83 -10.20
C LEU A 119 -4.47 8.63 -9.41
N THR A 120 -5.26 8.07 -8.48
CA THR A 120 -4.84 6.89 -7.71
C THR A 120 -4.65 5.66 -8.61
N VAL A 121 -5.59 5.41 -9.53
CA VAL A 121 -5.47 4.31 -10.51
C VAL A 121 -4.32 4.56 -11.49
N PHE A 122 -4.18 5.79 -11.97
CA PHE A 122 -3.07 6.14 -12.87
C PHE A 122 -1.71 5.91 -12.19
N LEU A 123 -1.56 6.36 -10.94
CA LEU A 123 -0.35 6.13 -10.15
C LEU A 123 -0.09 4.63 -9.94
N TRP A 124 -1.13 3.84 -9.70
CA TRP A 124 -1.01 2.38 -9.60
C TRP A 124 -0.45 1.76 -10.89
N PHE A 125 -0.98 2.12 -12.06
CA PHE A 125 -0.47 1.65 -13.35
C PHE A 125 0.95 2.14 -13.64
N LEU A 126 1.27 3.38 -13.28
CA LEU A 126 2.61 3.95 -13.43
C LEU A 126 3.65 3.13 -12.65
N VAL A 127 3.35 2.82 -11.38
CA VAL A 127 4.27 2.04 -10.53
C VAL A 127 4.34 0.58 -10.95
N LEU A 128 3.22 -0.01 -11.39
CA LEU A 128 3.22 -1.35 -11.98
C LEU A 128 4.11 -1.40 -13.22
N GLY A 129 3.97 -0.43 -14.13
CA GLY A 129 4.81 -0.33 -15.32
C GLY A 129 6.29 -0.15 -14.99
N TYR A 130 6.60 0.66 -13.98
CA TYR A 130 7.97 0.84 -13.48
C TYR A 130 8.58 -0.49 -13.01
N LEU A 131 7.86 -1.28 -12.20
CA LEU A 131 8.36 -2.57 -11.70
C LEU A 131 8.48 -3.61 -12.82
N LEU A 132 7.50 -3.67 -13.74
CA LEU A 132 7.55 -4.57 -14.90
C LEU A 132 8.74 -4.26 -15.82
N LEU A 133 9.00 -2.97 -16.08
CA LEU A 133 10.14 -2.55 -16.87
C LEU A 133 11.45 -2.98 -16.22
N ARG A 134 11.58 -2.78 -14.90
CA ARG A 134 12.76 -3.22 -14.14
C ARG A 134 12.98 -4.73 -14.18
N ALA A 135 11.90 -5.50 -14.08
CA ALA A 135 11.98 -6.96 -14.15
C ALA A 135 12.36 -7.49 -15.55
N SER A 136 12.29 -6.65 -16.59
CA SER A 136 12.55 -7.04 -17.98
C SER A 136 13.98 -6.79 -18.48
N ILE A 137 14.78 -6.04 -17.73
CA ILE A 137 16.17 -5.67 -18.04
C ILE A 137 17.15 -6.38 -17.12
#